data_AF-A0A932GJG1-F1
#
_entry.id   AF-A0A932GJG1-F1
#
_cell.length_a   1.000
_cell.length_b   1.000
_cell.length_c   1.000
_cell.angle_alpha   90.00
_cell.angle_beta   90.00
_cell.angle_gamma   90.00
#
_symmetry.space_group_name_H-M   'P 1'
#
loop_
_entity.id
_entity.type
_entity.pdbx_description
1 polymer ?
#
loop_
_entity_poly.entity_id
_entity_poly.type
_entity_poly.pdbx_seq_one_letter_code
_entity_poly.pdbx_strand_id
1 'polypeptide(L)'
;MRRRSGRACICLLLLAALLAGPGPGAAESPLPLIDLHVHYNGWVAGSLPPEEAARRLRAHGAIGGVVSSTPTANALRLAARAPGTLVPFFRPYLTEGHRGTWHQDPAVLREAEAALAAGQYRGIGEVHLSAANAGADAGNPILVGLLRLARQHRVPVQVHVDAPEIPVLEALLGAFPTVPVIWAHAGGWAEPAQ
;
A
#
# COMPACT_ATOMS: atom_id res chain seq x y z
N MET A 1 -15.78 -78.50 18.67
CA MET A 1 -14.97 -77.46 19.34
C MET A 1 -14.69 -76.32 18.36
N ARG A 2 -14.98 -75.08 18.78
CA ARG A 2 -14.79 -73.82 18.04
C ARG A 2 -13.29 -73.54 17.79
N ARG A 3 -12.98 -72.80 16.71
CA ARG A 3 -12.30 -71.48 16.79
C ARG A 3 -12.35 -70.76 15.45
N ARG A 4 -13.09 -69.64 15.43
CA ARG A 4 -13.11 -68.59 14.40
C ARG A 4 -11.98 -67.61 14.77
N SER A 5 -10.97 -67.43 13.92
CA SER A 5 -9.84 -66.51 14.23
C SER A 5 -9.31 -65.78 12.99
N GLY A 6 -10.20 -65.33 12.10
CA GLY A 6 -9.84 -64.45 10.96
C GLY A 6 -10.48 -63.06 10.98
N ARG A 7 -11.49 -62.83 11.84
CA ARG A 7 -12.27 -61.57 11.84
C ARG A 7 -11.70 -60.49 12.77
N ALA A 8 -10.88 -60.85 13.77
CA ALA A 8 -10.36 -59.91 14.76
C ALA A 8 -9.26 -58.98 14.18
N CYS A 9 -8.40 -59.47 13.29
CA CYS A 9 -7.33 -58.64 12.69
C CYS A 9 -7.85 -57.60 11.69
N ILE A 10 -8.95 -57.90 10.99
CA ILE A 10 -9.56 -56.96 10.02
C ILE A 10 -10.27 -55.81 10.75
N CYS A 11 -10.90 -56.08 11.90
CA CYS A 11 -11.53 -55.04 12.72
C CYS A 11 -10.52 -54.08 13.38
N LEU A 12 -9.29 -54.53 13.70
CA LEU A 12 -8.27 -53.66 14.29
C LEU A 12 -7.66 -52.66 13.29
N LEU A 13 -7.50 -53.06 12.02
CA LEU A 13 -6.94 -52.19 10.97
C LEU A 13 -7.92 -51.08 10.55
N LEU A 14 -9.23 -51.36 10.56
CA LEU A 14 -10.26 -50.36 10.28
C LEU A 14 -10.42 -49.33 11.41
N LEU A 15 -10.16 -49.71 12.66
CA LEU A 15 -10.25 -48.79 13.80
C LEU A 15 -9.06 -47.82 13.87
N ALA A 16 -7.87 -48.25 13.41
CA ALA A 16 -6.70 -47.36 13.30
C ALA A 16 -6.86 -46.30 12.20
N ALA A 17 -7.59 -46.61 11.12
CA ALA A 17 -7.90 -45.65 10.05
C ALA A 17 -8.97 -44.62 10.46
N LEU A 18 -9.85 -44.94 11.41
CA LEU A 18 -10.85 -43.99 11.95
C LEU A 18 -10.31 -43.09 13.07
N LEU A 19 -9.17 -43.42 13.68
CA LEU A 19 -8.48 -42.58 14.68
C LEU A 19 -7.42 -41.66 14.06
N ALA A 20 -7.13 -41.81 12.76
CA ALA A 20 -6.47 -40.78 11.98
C ALA A 20 -7.48 -39.65 11.74
N GLY A 21 -7.63 -38.79 12.75
CA GLY A 21 -8.31 -37.50 12.58
C GLY A 21 -7.72 -36.76 11.37
N PRO A 22 -8.44 -35.76 10.80
CA PRO A 22 -7.92 -34.98 9.69
C PRO A 22 -6.49 -34.59 10.03
N GLY A 23 -5.53 -35.01 9.20
CA GLY A 23 -4.14 -34.57 9.32
C GLY A 23 -4.13 -33.05 9.39
N PRO A 24 -3.12 -32.41 10.02
CA PRO A 24 -3.05 -30.97 10.11
C PRO A 24 -3.38 -30.40 8.75
N GLY A 25 -4.53 -29.71 8.64
CA GLY A 25 -5.05 -29.22 7.38
C GLY A 25 -3.91 -28.46 6.72
N ALA A 26 -3.56 -28.84 5.49
CA ALA A 26 -2.52 -28.15 4.75
C ALA A 26 -2.82 -26.66 4.87
N ALA A 27 -1.92 -25.90 5.52
CA ALA A 27 -2.11 -24.49 5.72
C ALA A 27 -2.39 -23.89 4.35
N GLU A 28 -3.58 -23.34 4.18
CA GLU A 28 -4.01 -22.80 2.90
C GLU A 28 -2.98 -21.74 2.51
N SER A 29 -2.33 -21.92 1.36
CA SER A 29 -1.34 -20.95 0.91
C SER A 29 -2.04 -19.61 0.75
N PRO A 30 -1.46 -18.51 1.27
CA PRO A 30 -2.12 -17.21 1.21
C PRO A 30 -2.40 -16.85 -0.24
N LEU A 31 -3.60 -16.30 -0.49
CA LEU A 31 -3.97 -15.81 -1.81
C LEU A 31 -2.94 -14.77 -2.27
N PRO A 32 -2.51 -14.80 -3.54
CA PRO A 32 -1.65 -13.75 -4.08
C PRO A 32 -2.37 -12.39 -4.05
N LEU A 33 -1.74 -11.40 -3.43
CA LEU A 33 -2.29 -10.05 -3.26
C LEU A 33 -1.35 -8.99 -3.83
N ILE A 34 -1.95 -7.94 -4.41
CA ILE A 34 -1.25 -6.70 -4.76
C ILE A 34 -1.83 -5.60 -3.86
N ASP A 35 -1.02 -5.10 -2.92
CA ASP A 35 -1.44 -4.05 -2.00
C ASP A 35 -0.93 -2.69 -2.49
N LEU A 36 -1.83 -1.90 -3.08
CA LEU A 36 -1.48 -0.59 -3.63
C LEU A 36 -1.36 0.51 -2.57
N HIS A 37 -1.46 0.22 -1.27
CA HIS A 37 -1.48 1.25 -0.24
C HIS A 37 -0.82 0.85 1.09
N VAL A 38 0.50 0.62 1.05
CA VAL A 38 1.29 0.31 2.24
C VAL A 38 1.94 1.56 2.83
N HIS A 39 1.77 1.79 4.15
CA HIS A 39 2.53 2.78 4.90
C HIS A 39 3.63 2.16 5.74
N TYR A 40 4.86 2.61 5.55
CA TYR A 40 6.02 2.19 6.34
C TYR A 40 6.66 3.38 7.08
N ASN A 41 5.84 4.12 7.81
CA ASN A 41 6.20 5.36 8.51
C ASN A 41 7.25 5.13 9.62
N GLY A 42 7.85 6.22 10.12
CA GLY A 42 8.93 6.20 11.12
C GLY A 42 8.63 5.34 12.35
N TRP A 43 7.42 5.40 12.88
CA TRP A 43 7.01 4.57 14.03
C TRP A 43 6.99 3.06 13.71
N VAL A 44 6.53 2.67 12.51
CA VAL A 44 6.57 1.28 12.06
C VAL A 44 8.03 0.85 11.88
N ALA A 45 8.85 1.66 11.22
CA ALA A 45 10.27 1.37 11.03
C ALA A 45 11.05 1.25 12.36
N GLY A 46 10.62 1.97 13.41
CA GLY A 46 11.21 1.92 14.75
C GLY A 46 10.90 0.62 15.52
N SER A 47 9.85 -0.11 15.15
CA SER A 47 9.42 -1.34 15.84
C SER A 47 9.52 -2.60 14.98
N LEU A 48 9.51 -2.44 13.66
CA LEU A 48 9.48 -3.52 12.69
C LEU A 48 10.55 -3.26 11.61
N PRO A 49 11.75 -3.87 11.68
CA PRO A 49 12.81 -3.67 10.70
C PRO A 49 12.36 -4.02 9.27
N PRO A 50 12.93 -3.39 8.23
CA PRO A 50 12.42 -3.55 6.86
C PRO A 50 12.56 -4.97 6.32
N GLU A 51 13.57 -5.72 6.78
CA GLU A 51 13.76 -7.13 6.44
C GLU A 51 12.62 -7.99 7.00
N GLU A 52 12.20 -7.70 8.23
CA GLU A 52 11.09 -8.36 8.90
C GLU A 52 9.77 -8.02 8.22
N ALA A 53 9.52 -6.74 7.95
CA ALA A 53 8.32 -6.27 7.26
C ALA A 53 8.18 -6.91 5.87
N ALA A 54 9.24 -6.92 5.07
CA ALA A 54 9.26 -7.57 3.76
C ALA A 54 9.02 -9.08 3.86
N ARG A 55 9.57 -9.76 4.89
CA ARG A 55 9.32 -11.18 5.11
C ARG A 55 7.85 -11.44 5.43
N ARG A 56 7.24 -10.62 6.29
CA ARG A 56 5.81 -10.76 6.66
C ARG A 56 4.90 -10.53 5.46
N LEU A 57 5.12 -9.48 4.68
CA LEU A 57 4.36 -9.22 3.46
C LEU A 57 4.36 -10.44 2.53
N ARG A 58 5.54 -11.02 2.25
CA ARG A 58 5.64 -12.25 1.44
C ARG A 58 4.93 -13.45 2.09
N ALA A 59 5.10 -13.65 3.39
CA ALA A 59 4.47 -14.75 4.12
C ALA A 59 2.93 -14.66 4.13
N HIS A 60 2.38 -13.47 3.89
CA HIS A 60 0.94 -13.22 3.78
C HIS A 60 0.47 -13.03 2.33
N GLY A 61 1.25 -13.48 1.34
CA GLY A 61 0.82 -13.55 -0.06
C GLY A 61 0.99 -12.25 -0.85
N ALA A 62 1.64 -11.21 -0.31
CA ALA A 62 1.93 -10.00 -1.07
C ALA A 62 2.93 -10.30 -2.19
N ILE A 63 2.44 -10.30 -3.43
CA ILE A 63 3.23 -10.50 -4.65
C ILE A 63 3.53 -9.18 -5.37
N GLY A 64 2.85 -8.09 -4.98
CA GLY A 64 3.10 -6.75 -5.46
C GLY A 64 2.58 -5.69 -4.49
N GLY A 65 3.03 -4.45 -4.62
CA GLY A 65 2.43 -3.35 -3.89
C GLY A 65 3.12 -2.01 -4.06
N VAL A 66 2.46 -0.97 -3.57
CA VAL A 66 2.99 0.40 -3.51
C VAL A 66 3.25 0.75 -2.05
N VAL A 67 4.44 1.26 -1.77
CA VAL A 67 4.83 1.71 -0.44
C VAL A 67 5.10 3.21 -0.42
N SER A 68 4.50 3.89 0.54
CA SER A 68 4.82 5.28 0.89
C SER A 68 5.19 5.37 2.37
N SER A 69 5.83 6.47 2.77
CA SER A 69 6.22 6.68 4.16
C SER A 69 6.37 8.17 4.50
N THR A 70 6.18 8.49 5.77
CA THR A 70 6.79 9.65 6.42
C THR A 70 7.83 9.15 7.44
N PRO A 71 9.09 9.60 7.39
CA PRO A 71 9.71 10.33 6.26
C PRO A 71 9.80 9.45 5.00
N THR A 72 9.86 10.09 3.84
CA THR A 72 9.79 9.47 2.50
C THR A 72 10.91 8.45 2.21
N ALA A 73 12.06 8.58 2.87
CA ALA A 73 13.21 7.68 2.70
C ALA A 73 12.94 6.24 3.20
N ASN A 74 12.05 6.03 4.18
CA ASN A 74 11.76 4.69 4.67
C ASN A 74 11.05 3.82 3.63
N ALA A 75 10.30 4.42 2.68
CA ALA A 75 9.71 3.67 1.57
C ALA A 75 10.80 2.98 0.71
N LEU A 76 11.91 3.69 0.43
CA LEU A 76 13.06 3.11 -0.27
C LEU A 76 13.72 1.99 0.53
N ARG A 77 13.85 2.19 1.86
CA ARG A 77 14.44 1.18 2.75
C ARG A 77 13.65 -0.12 2.75
N LEU A 78 12.33 -0.05 2.78
CA LEU A 78 11.48 -1.24 2.68
C LEU A 78 11.50 -1.84 1.28
N ALA A 79 11.37 -1.02 0.23
CA ALA A 79 11.39 -1.49 -1.16
C ALA A 79 12.70 -2.24 -1.50
N ALA A 80 13.84 -1.80 -0.96
CA ALA A 80 15.12 -2.49 -1.12
C ALA A 80 15.15 -3.91 -0.53
N ARG A 81 14.25 -4.26 0.39
CA ARG A 81 14.12 -5.61 0.98
C ARG A 81 13.09 -6.50 0.28
N ALA A 82 12.34 -5.93 -0.66
CA ALA A 82 11.38 -6.62 -1.50
C ALA A 82 11.45 -6.11 -2.96
N PRO A 83 12.63 -6.17 -3.62
CA PRO A 83 12.80 -5.64 -4.96
C PRO A 83 11.90 -6.38 -5.95
N GLY A 84 11.23 -5.63 -6.84
CA GLY A 84 10.25 -6.17 -7.80
C GLY A 84 8.87 -6.45 -7.20
N THR A 85 8.74 -6.53 -5.87
CA THR A 85 7.45 -6.66 -5.18
C THR A 85 6.92 -5.30 -4.75
N LEU A 86 7.72 -4.48 -4.08
CA LEU A 86 7.29 -3.18 -3.57
C LEU A 86 7.82 -2.03 -4.42
N VAL A 87 6.91 -1.14 -4.79
CA VAL A 87 7.16 0.04 -5.62
C VAL A 87 7.10 1.29 -4.74
N PRO A 88 8.22 2.03 -4.55
CA PRO A 88 8.23 3.19 -3.68
C PRO A 88 7.61 4.42 -4.35
N PHE A 89 6.71 5.10 -3.65
CA PHE A 89 6.15 6.38 -4.05
C PHE A 89 6.76 7.51 -3.21
N PHE A 90 7.03 8.64 -3.86
CA PHE A 90 7.50 9.85 -3.19
C PHE A 90 6.34 10.50 -2.45
N ARG A 91 6.38 10.49 -1.12
CA ARG A 91 5.39 11.18 -0.29
C ARG A 91 5.82 12.64 -0.09
N PRO A 92 4.93 13.63 -0.24
CA PRO A 92 5.26 15.06 -0.02
C PRO A 92 5.64 15.43 1.42
N TYR A 93 5.60 14.47 2.35
CA TYR A 93 5.79 14.72 3.78
C TYR A 93 7.24 14.44 4.15
N LEU A 94 8.09 15.44 3.89
CA LEU A 94 9.54 15.34 4.13
C LEU A 94 9.86 15.05 5.61
N THR A 95 9.01 15.55 6.52
CA THR A 95 9.09 15.31 7.97
C THR A 95 7.73 14.85 8.51
N GLU A 96 7.70 14.32 9.74
CA GLU A 96 6.46 13.91 10.43
C GLU A 96 5.44 15.06 10.56
N GLY A 97 5.93 16.31 10.72
CA GLY A 97 5.08 17.49 10.82
C GLY A 97 4.49 17.97 9.48
N HIS A 98 5.02 17.51 8.33
CA HIS A 98 4.62 18.04 7.02
C HIS A 98 3.26 17.57 6.52
N ARG A 99 2.60 16.59 7.17
CA ARG A 99 1.27 16.12 6.73
C ARG A 99 0.27 17.28 6.60
N GLY A 100 0.32 18.25 7.52
CA GLY A 100 -0.57 19.42 7.51
C GLY A 100 -0.07 20.62 6.71
N THR A 101 1.20 20.66 6.31
CA THR A 101 1.85 21.88 5.80
C THR A 101 2.64 21.70 4.50
N TRP A 102 2.69 20.49 3.93
CA TRP A 102 3.42 20.20 2.69
C TRP A 102 3.10 21.15 1.53
N HIS A 103 1.84 21.60 1.44
CA HIS A 103 1.32 22.48 0.39
C HIS A 103 1.80 23.93 0.52
N GLN A 104 2.61 24.23 1.55
CA GLN A 104 3.17 25.55 1.86
C GLN A 104 4.69 25.58 1.71
N ASP A 105 5.36 24.43 1.56
CA ASP A 105 6.82 24.32 1.54
C ASP A 105 7.36 24.02 0.13
N PRO A 106 7.95 25.01 -0.58
CA PRO A 106 8.53 24.80 -1.91
C PRO A 106 9.65 23.76 -1.96
N ALA A 107 10.24 23.37 -0.83
CA ALA A 107 11.20 22.27 -0.79
C ALA A 107 10.59 20.95 -1.29
N VAL A 108 9.28 20.74 -1.08
CA VAL A 108 8.57 19.55 -1.55
C VAL A 108 8.76 19.33 -3.05
N LEU A 109 8.67 20.39 -3.86
CA LEU A 109 8.86 20.30 -5.31
C LEU A 109 10.31 19.97 -5.68
N ARG A 110 11.27 20.62 -5.03
CA ARG A 110 12.69 20.39 -5.30
C ARG A 110 13.09 18.95 -4.99
N GLU A 111 12.66 18.44 -3.84
CA GLU A 111 12.94 17.06 -3.42
C GLU A 111 12.21 16.05 -4.33
N ALA A 112 10.97 16.31 -4.71
CA ALA A 112 10.21 15.45 -5.63
C ALA A 112 10.90 15.36 -7.00
N GLU A 113 11.30 16.50 -7.57
CA GLU A 113 11.99 16.56 -8.86
C GLU A 113 13.31 15.80 -8.83
N ALA A 114 14.16 16.06 -7.82
CA ALA A 114 15.44 15.38 -7.66
C ALA A 114 15.25 13.86 -7.56
N ALA A 115 14.29 13.41 -6.75
CA ALA A 115 14.09 12.00 -6.48
C ALA A 115 13.45 11.24 -7.66
N LEU A 116 12.56 11.89 -8.42
CA LEU A 116 11.99 11.34 -9.64
C LEU A 116 13.01 11.31 -10.79
N ALA A 117 13.83 12.35 -10.94
CA ALA A 117 14.91 12.40 -11.93
C ALA A 117 15.98 11.33 -11.68
N ALA A 118 16.28 11.04 -10.41
CA ALA A 118 17.16 9.93 -10.03
C ALA A 118 16.52 8.54 -10.20
N GLY A 119 15.23 8.45 -10.55
CA GLY A 119 14.51 7.19 -10.72
C GLY A 119 14.28 6.41 -9.42
N GLN A 120 14.44 7.06 -8.26
CA GLN A 120 14.31 6.42 -6.94
C GLN A 120 12.86 6.04 -6.63
N TYR A 121 11.91 6.86 -7.10
CA TYR A 121 10.48 6.68 -6.89
C TYR A 121 9.76 6.48 -8.21
N ARG A 122 8.67 5.72 -8.17
CA ARG A 122 7.89 5.34 -9.37
C ARG A 122 6.46 5.86 -9.33
N GLY A 123 6.21 6.84 -8.47
CA GLY A 123 4.92 7.48 -8.23
C GLY A 123 5.08 8.60 -7.20
N ILE A 124 4.04 9.42 -7.07
CA ILE A 124 3.94 10.44 -6.03
C ILE A 124 2.77 10.05 -5.13
N GLY A 125 2.95 10.05 -3.83
CA GLY A 125 1.89 9.81 -2.88
C GLY A 125 2.35 9.12 -1.60
N GLU A 126 1.49 9.03 -0.61
CA GLU A 126 0.11 9.54 -0.61
C GLU A 126 0.02 11.08 -0.47
N VAL A 127 -0.78 11.72 -1.32
CA VAL A 127 -1.10 13.16 -1.26
C VAL A 127 -2.50 13.33 -0.68
N HIS A 128 -2.64 13.89 0.52
CA HIS A 128 -3.95 14.23 1.08
C HIS A 128 -4.47 15.53 0.45
N LEU A 129 -5.67 15.47 -0.11
CA LEU A 129 -6.33 16.58 -0.79
C LEU A 129 -7.51 17.07 0.04
N SER A 130 -7.59 18.38 0.20
CA SER A 130 -8.76 19.10 0.71
C SER A 130 -8.75 20.53 0.17
N ALA A 131 -9.88 21.21 0.19
CA ALA A 131 -9.98 22.60 -0.25
C ALA A 131 -8.99 23.51 0.50
N ALA A 132 -8.71 23.20 1.77
CA ALA A 132 -7.77 23.95 2.60
C ALA A 132 -6.31 23.84 2.12
N ASN A 133 -5.90 22.69 1.56
CA ASN A 133 -4.51 22.47 1.14
C ASN A 133 -4.30 22.58 -0.37
N ALA A 134 -5.30 22.18 -1.16
CA ALA A 134 -5.25 22.13 -2.61
C ALA A 134 -5.86 23.37 -3.26
N GLY A 135 -6.70 24.11 -2.54
CA GLY A 135 -7.65 25.06 -3.13
C GLY A 135 -8.89 24.35 -3.66
N ALA A 136 -10.03 25.04 -3.68
CA ALA A 136 -11.30 24.46 -4.16
C ALA A 136 -11.23 24.01 -5.63
N ASP A 137 -10.36 24.63 -6.43
CA ASP A 137 -10.08 24.32 -7.83
C ASP A 137 -8.84 23.44 -8.03
N ALA A 138 -8.28 22.89 -6.94
CA ALA A 138 -6.98 22.20 -6.93
C ALA A 138 -5.80 23.06 -7.47
N GLY A 139 -5.91 24.38 -7.40
CA GLY A 139 -4.95 25.34 -7.96
C GLY A 139 -3.70 25.62 -7.13
N ASN A 140 -3.51 24.98 -5.96
CA ASN A 140 -2.32 25.20 -5.12
C ASN A 140 -1.02 24.98 -5.95
N PRO A 141 -0.05 25.92 -5.95
CA PRO A 141 1.14 25.83 -6.80
C PRO A 141 2.01 24.58 -6.55
N ILE A 142 2.07 24.11 -5.31
CA ILE A 142 2.85 22.91 -4.94
C ILE A 142 2.15 21.66 -5.44
N LEU A 143 0.83 21.56 -5.25
CA LEU A 143 0.04 20.46 -5.81
C LEU A 143 0.19 20.41 -7.35
N VAL A 144 -0.06 21.55 -8.02
CA VAL A 144 0.08 21.67 -9.47
C VAL A 144 1.49 21.28 -9.94
N GLY A 145 2.53 21.67 -9.20
CA GLY A 145 3.91 21.29 -9.47
C GLY A 145 4.13 19.77 -9.38
N LEU A 146 3.61 19.12 -8.34
CA LEU A 146 3.68 17.66 -8.18
C LEU A 146 3.00 16.94 -9.34
N LEU A 147 1.82 17.39 -9.78
CA LEU A 147 1.09 16.79 -10.90
C LEU A 147 1.82 16.99 -12.24
N ARG A 148 2.49 18.14 -12.42
CA ARG A 148 3.36 18.37 -13.59
C ARG A 148 4.57 17.45 -13.59
N LEU A 149 5.23 17.25 -12.45
CA LEU A 149 6.32 16.29 -12.30
C LEU A 149 5.84 14.86 -12.58
N ALA A 150 4.68 14.46 -12.05
CA ALA A 150 4.08 13.15 -12.32
C ALA A 150 3.87 12.92 -13.82
N ARG A 151 3.31 13.92 -14.52
CA ARG A 151 3.14 13.87 -15.99
C ARG A 151 4.47 13.78 -16.73
N GLN A 152 5.45 14.61 -16.36
CA GLN A 152 6.78 14.66 -16.97
C GLN A 152 7.50 13.32 -16.86
N HIS A 153 7.48 12.72 -15.67
CA HIS A 153 8.13 11.44 -15.39
C HIS A 153 7.27 10.23 -15.73
N ARG A 154 6.03 10.43 -16.20
CA ARG A 154 5.04 9.40 -16.53
C ARG A 154 4.81 8.42 -15.37
N VAL A 155 4.63 8.96 -14.18
CA VAL A 155 4.35 8.20 -12.97
C VAL A 155 2.96 8.54 -12.43
N PRO A 156 2.26 7.59 -11.78
CA PRO A 156 0.97 7.83 -11.16
C PRO A 156 1.08 8.73 -9.92
N VAL A 157 -0.05 9.32 -9.54
CA VAL A 157 -0.23 10.01 -8.25
C VAL A 157 -1.25 9.26 -7.42
N GLN A 158 -0.88 8.90 -6.20
CA GLN A 158 -1.80 8.34 -5.21
C GLN A 158 -2.31 9.44 -4.28
N VAL A 159 -3.64 9.54 -4.16
CA VAL A 159 -4.32 10.60 -3.41
C VAL A 159 -5.20 10.04 -2.30
N HIS A 160 -5.28 10.76 -1.19
CA HIS A 160 -6.31 10.64 -0.17
C HIS A 160 -7.30 11.77 -0.33
N VAL A 161 -8.57 11.45 -0.50
CA VAL A 161 -9.66 12.42 -0.56
C VAL A 161 -10.81 11.87 0.27
N ASP A 162 -11.26 12.62 1.27
CA ASP A 162 -12.47 12.27 2.03
C ASP A 162 -13.73 12.71 1.27
N ALA A 163 -14.88 12.09 1.55
CA ALA A 163 -16.11 12.32 0.78
C ALA A 163 -16.52 13.80 0.61
N PRO A 164 -16.41 14.68 1.64
CA PRO A 164 -16.72 16.10 1.48
C PRO A 164 -15.81 16.86 0.50
N GLU A 165 -14.64 16.31 0.21
CA GLU A 165 -13.58 16.91 -0.60
C GLU A 165 -13.56 16.36 -2.04
N ILE A 166 -14.52 15.50 -2.42
CA ILE A 166 -14.64 14.96 -3.79
C ILE A 166 -14.59 16.05 -4.88
N PRO A 167 -15.23 17.23 -4.73
CA PRO A 167 -15.12 18.30 -5.75
C PRO A 167 -13.68 18.74 -6.03
N VAL A 168 -12.77 18.66 -5.05
CA VAL A 168 -11.34 18.98 -5.23
C VAL A 168 -10.66 17.90 -6.08
N LEU A 169 -11.02 16.63 -5.88
CA LEU A 169 -10.55 15.53 -6.73
C LEU A 169 -11.04 15.70 -8.17
N GLU A 170 -12.32 16.05 -8.37
CA GLU A 170 -12.89 16.30 -9.69
C GLU A 170 -12.16 17.45 -10.41
N ALA A 171 -11.89 18.55 -9.70
CA ALA A 171 -11.13 19.68 -10.24
C ALA A 171 -9.70 19.26 -10.65
N LEU A 172 -9.01 18.48 -9.81
CA LEU A 172 -7.68 17.95 -10.11
C LEU A 172 -7.69 17.04 -11.35
N LEU A 173 -8.67 16.13 -11.45
CA LEU A 173 -8.82 15.22 -12.60
C LEU A 173 -9.12 16.00 -13.89
N GLY A 174 -9.94 17.04 -13.82
CA GLY A 174 -10.23 17.93 -14.95
C GLY A 174 -9.01 18.73 -15.41
N ALA A 175 -8.18 19.21 -14.48
CA ALA A 175 -6.96 19.95 -14.79
C ALA A 175 -5.81 19.05 -15.31
N PHE A 176 -5.77 17.79 -14.87
CA PHE A 176 -4.70 16.83 -15.21
C PHE A 176 -5.24 15.50 -15.76
N PRO A 177 -6.01 15.49 -16.87
CA PRO A 177 -6.72 14.31 -17.37
C PRO A 177 -5.79 13.19 -17.90
N THR A 178 -4.50 13.48 -18.04
CA THR A 178 -3.49 12.54 -18.56
C THR A 178 -2.58 11.98 -17.47
N VAL A 179 -2.72 12.43 -16.22
CA VAL A 179 -1.97 11.89 -15.09
C VAL A 179 -2.77 10.73 -14.48
N PRO A 180 -2.22 9.51 -14.40
CA PRO A 180 -2.92 8.41 -13.74
C PRO A 180 -3.05 8.69 -12.24
N VAL A 181 -4.28 8.66 -11.73
CA VAL A 181 -4.57 8.86 -10.32
C VAL A 181 -5.02 7.56 -9.67
N ILE A 182 -4.43 7.21 -8.53
CA ILE A 182 -4.86 6.12 -7.65
C ILE A 182 -5.54 6.76 -6.45
N TRP A 183 -6.87 6.65 -6.36
CA TRP A 183 -7.61 7.10 -5.17
C TRP A 183 -7.53 6.01 -4.10
N ALA A 184 -6.84 6.30 -3.01
CA ALA A 184 -6.73 5.39 -1.89
C ALA A 184 -8.04 5.35 -1.06
N HIS A 185 -8.19 4.31 -0.24
CA HIS A 185 -9.29 4.06 0.72
C HIS A 185 -10.74 4.14 0.18
N ALA A 186 -10.94 4.43 -1.11
CA ALA A 186 -12.24 4.84 -1.67
C ALA A 186 -12.87 6.05 -0.93
N GLY A 187 -12.02 6.85 -0.29
CA GLY A 187 -12.38 7.94 0.61
C GLY A 187 -12.79 7.53 2.02
N GLY A 188 -12.61 8.45 2.96
CA GLY A 188 -13.16 8.36 4.31
C GLY A 188 -14.50 9.10 4.43
N TRP A 189 -15.30 8.71 5.43
CA TRP A 189 -16.44 9.52 5.91
C TRP A 189 -17.59 9.72 4.91
N ALA A 190 -17.83 8.75 4.02
CA ALA A 190 -19.08 8.72 3.26
C ALA A 190 -20.18 8.08 4.10
N GLU A 191 -21.29 8.78 4.30
CA GLU A 191 -22.53 8.15 4.72
C GLU A 191 -22.99 7.16 3.62
N PRO A 192 -23.58 6.00 3.97
CA PRO A 192 -24.15 5.11 2.97
C PRO A 192 -25.14 5.87 2.08
N ALA A 193 -25.12 5.58 0.78
CA ALA A 193 -26.15 6.09 -0.13
C ALA A 193 -27.54 5.72 0.41
N GLN A 194 -28.40 6.72 0.60
CA GLN A 194 -29.81 6.50 0.93
C GLN A 194 -30.60 6.01 -0.28
#